data_AF-A0A1B8CKQ4-F1
#
_entry.id   AF-A0A1B8CKQ4-F1
#
_cell.length_a   1.000
_cell.length_b   1.000
_cell.length_c   1.000
_cell.angle_alpha   90.00
_cell.angle_beta   90.00
_cell.angle_gamma   90.00
#
_symmetry.space_group_name_H-M   'P 1'
#
loop_
_entity.id
_entity.type
_entity.pdbx_description
1 polymer ?
#
loop_
_entity_poly.entity_id
_entity_poly.type
_entity_poly.pdbx_seq_one_letter_code
_entity_poly.pdbx_strand_id
1 'polypeptide(L)'
;MDRASKHKKWEKFTIPSEVLATLPNTCTSAPLLQLPTEILITIFDEVEIINQLALALTCKRLLQVSTLVSLDVSDLVVRKPDTLGLRELLFRLGPTTEDWRICIHCTKFRPTRQSYWKAKADLEKWTEAENRQGWMMAIIHLWEHFYGGSCCPECMAKDGCFS
;
A
#
# COMPACT_ATOMS: atom_id res chain seq x y z
N MET A 1 28.87 21.73 14.09
CA MET A 1 27.96 20.85 14.86
C MET A 1 27.07 20.14 13.85
N ASP A 2 27.59 19.03 13.33
CA ASP A 2 26.98 18.21 12.29
C ASP A 2 25.77 17.43 12.82
N ARG A 3 24.60 17.67 12.22
CA ARG A 3 23.40 16.85 12.44
C ARG A 3 23.26 15.88 11.27
N ALA A 4 24.05 14.80 11.31
CA ALA A 4 23.94 13.70 10.35
C ALA A 4 22.59 13.00 10.54
N SER A 5 21.69 13.17 9.58
CA SER A 5 20.42 12.44 9.49
C SER A 5 20.72 10.96 9.27
N LYS A 6 20.44 10.13 10.28
CA LYS A 6 20.59 8.67 10.20
C LYS A 6 19.51 8.09 9.30
N HIS A 7 19.72 8.10 8.00
CA HIS A 7 18.89 7.33 7.07
C HIS A 7 19.08 5.84 7.40
N LYS A 8 18.03 5.18 7.88
CA LYS A 8 17.98 3.72 8.05
C LYS A 8 18.09 3.10 6.65
N LYS A 9 19.28 2.61 6.31
CA LYS A 9 19.51 1.84 5.09
C LYS A 9 18.67 0.57 5.18
N TRP A 10 17.69 0.41 4.29
CA TRP A 10 16.95 -0.84 4.19
C TRP A 10 17.90 -1.89 3.61
N GLU A 11 17.95 -3.06 4.24
CA GLU A 11 18.76 -4.18 3.78
C GLU A 11 18.17 -4.78 2.50
N LYS A 12 18.99 -5.56 1.77
CA LYS A 12 18.60 -6.26 0.55
C LYS A 12 17.29 -7.02 0.78
N PHE A 13 16.34 -6.92 -0.17
CA PHE A 13 15.09 -7.66 -0.09
C PHE A 13 15.38 -9.15 0.05
N THR A 14 15.10 -9.71 1.22
CA THR A 14 15.42 -11.09 1.57
C THR A 14 14.12 -11.83 1.78
N ILE A 15 13.90 -12.88 0.99
CA ILE A 15 12.70 -13.71 1.07
C ILE A 15 12.99 -14.85 2.07
N PRO A 16 12.15 -15.02 3.11
CA PRO A 16 12.32 -16.12 4.06
C PRO A 16 12.24 -17.48 3.35
N SER A 17 13.20 -18.35 3.65
CA SER A 17 13.32 -19.71 3.08
C SER A 17 12.06 -20.56 3.29
N GLU A 18 11.34 -20.31 4.38
CA GLU A 18 10.13 -21.04 4.78
C GLU A 18 8.97 -20.75 3.83
N VAL A 19 8.92 -19.53 3.28
CA VAL A 19 7.94 -19.13 2.26
C VAL A 19 8.23 -19.83 0.94
N LEU A 20 9.51 -20.01 0.61
CA LEU A 20 9.96 -20.69 -0.61
C LEU A 20 9.71 -22.20 -0.58
N ALA A 21 9.84 -22.84 0.59
CA ALA A 21 9.67 -24.28 0.74
C ALA A 21 8.21 -24.77 0.59
N THR A 22 7.21 -23.88 0.76
CA THR A 22 5.78 -24.21 0.67
C THR A 22 5.17 -23.93 -0.71
N LEU A 23 5.99 -23.89 -1.77
CA LEU A 23 5.53 -23.50 -3.10
C LEU A 23 4.96 -24.67 -3.93
N PRO A 24 3.66 -24.63 -4.28
CA PRO A 24 3.18 -25.34 -5.47
C PRO A 24 3.67 -24.60 -6.71
N ASN A 25 4.40 -25.31 -7.58
CA ASN A 25 5.12 -24.74 -8.73
C ASN A 25 4.23 -24.27 -9.90
N THR A 26 2.91 -24.50 -9.85
CA THR A 26 2.07 -24.34 -11.04
C THR A 26 0.69 -23.82 -10.67
N CYS A 27 0.44 -22.54 -10.93
CA CYS A 27 -0.92 -22.01 -11.07
C CYS A 27 -1.28 -22.11 -12.55
N THR A 28 -2.14 -23.07 -12.91
CA THR A 28 -2.49 -23.37 -14.30
C THR A 28 -3.47 -22.37 -14.92
N SER A 29 -4.08 -21.47 -14.14
CA SER A 29 -5.09 -20.53 -14.65
C SER A 29 -4.53 -19.23 -15.22
N ALA A 30 -3.28 -18.85 -14.90
CA ALA A 30 -2.69 -17.58 -15.30
C ALA A 30 -1.66 -17.76 -16.43
N PRO A 31 -1.93 -17.27 -17.67
CA PRO A 31 -1.01 -17.43 -18.81
C PRO A 31 0.38 -16.84 -18.57
N LEU A 32 0.46 -15.71 -17.85
CA LEU A 32 1.73 -15.08 -17.46
C LEU A 32 2.59 -16.05 -16.62
N LEU A 33 1.96 -16.80 -15.73
CA LEU A 33 2.64 -17.77 -14.88
C LEU A 33 2.94 -19.09 -15.62
N GLN A 34 2.67 -19.22 -16.92
CA GLN A 34 3.09 -20.39 -17.70
C GLN A 34 4.35 -20.09 -18.53
N LEU A 35 4.74 -18.83 -18.63
CA LEU A 35 5.91 -18.41 -19.41
C LEU A 35 7.21 -18.96 -18.81
N PRO A 36 8.21 -19.29 -19.65
CA PRO A 36 9.54 -19.65 -19.18
C PRO A 36 10.13 -18.60 -18.24
N THR A 37 10.97 -19.03 -17.30
CA THR A 37 11.58 -18.15 -16.30
C THR A 37 12.36 -17.02 -16.96
N GLU A 38 13.00 -17.28 -18.08
CA GLU A 38 13.77 -16.32 -18.88
C GLU A 38 12.90 -15.16 -19.35
N ILE A 39 11.69 -15.45 -19.83
CA ILE A 39 10.74 -14.42 -20.28
C ILE A 39 10.24 -13.60 -19.09
N LEU A 40 10.01 -14.26 -17.94
CA LEU A 40 9.63 -13.55 -16.72
C LEU A 40 10.75 -12.62 -16.25
N ILE A 41 12.01 -13.04 -16.28
CA ILE A 41 13.17 -12.19 -15.97
C ILE A 41 13.21 -10.97 -16.90
N THR A 42 13.06 -11.17 -18.22
CA THR A 42 13.00 -10.03 -19.16
C THR A 42 11.88 -9.06 -18.82
N ILE A 43 10.68 -9.55 -18.45
CA ILE A 43 9.58 -8.67 -18.03
C ILE A 43 9.96 -7.87 -16.78
N PHE A 44 10.64 -8.48 -15.81
CA PHE A 44 11.12 -7.76 -14.64
C PHE A 44 12.16 -6.68 -15.00
N ASP A 45 13.10 -6.97 -15.91
CA ASP A 45 14.15 -6.02 -16.31
C ASP A 45 13.59 -4.80 -17.07
N GLU A 46 12.48 -4.97 -17.79
CA GLU A 46 11.85 -3.89 -18.58
C GLU A 46 10.95 -2.95 -17.76
N VAL A 47 10.54 -3.33 -16.54
CA VAL A 47 9.62 -2.53 -15.73
C VAL A 47 10.34 -1.74 -14.63
N GLU A 48 9.80 -0.57 -14.27
CA GLU A 48 10.35 0.26 -13.18
C GLU A 48 10.37 -0.48 -11.83
N ILE A 49 11.28 -0.11 -10.92
CA ILE A 49 11.47 -0.77 -9.61
C ILE A 49 10.18 -0.93 -8.78
N ILE A 50 9.26 0.03 -8.80
CA ILE A 50 7.97 -0.09 -8.11
C ILE A 50 7.08 -1.17 -8.76
N ASN A 51 7.09 -1.26 -10.09
CA ASN A 51 6.38 -2.31 -10.82
C ASN A 51 7.04 -3.68 -10.58
N GLN A 52 8.36 -3.75 -10.51
CA GLN A 52 9.07 -4.99 -10.15
C GLN A 52 8.64 -5.50 -8.78
N LEU A 53 8.58 -4.61 -7.78
CA LEU A 53 8.09 -4.95 -6.45
C LEU A 53 6.62 -5.36 -6.45
N ALA A 54 5.76 -4.61 -7.16
CA ALA A 54 4.35 -4.96 -7.27
C ALA A 54 4.18 -6.35 -7.89
N LEU A 55 4.90 -6.64 -8.98
CA LEU A 55 4.88 -7.92 -9.67
C LEU A 55 5.35 -9.06 -8.76
N ALA A 56 6.47 -8.88 -8.06
CA ALA A 56 6.98 -9.85 -7.09
C ALA A 56 5.97 -10.18 -5.98
N LEU A 57 5.20 -9.20 -5.52
CA LEU A 57 4.24 -9.36 -4.42
C LEU A 57 2.89 -9.95 -4.85
N THR A 58 2.61 -10.08 -6.15
CA THR A 58 1.33 -10.63 -6.62
C THR A 58 1.15 -12.11 -6.32
N CYS A 59 2.20 -12.92 -6.45
CA CYS A 59 2.13 -14.35 -6.23
C CYS A 59 3.51 -14.97 -5.96
N LYS A 60 3.50 -16.17 -5.36
CA LYS A 60 4.73 -16.85 -4.95
C LYS A 60 5.70 -17.13 -6.11
N ARG A 61 5.20 -17.46 -7.32
CA ARG A 61 6.08 -17.73 -8.48
C ARG A 61 6.83 -16.48 -8.93
N LEU A 62 6.16 -15.33 -8.98
CA LEU A 62 6.81 -14.06 -9.34
C LEU A 62 7.74 -13.58 -8.23
N LEU A 63 7.44 -13.89 -6.97
CA LEU A 63 8.35 -13.69 -5.85
C LEU A 63 9.62 -14.54 -5.98
N GLN A 64 9.53 -15.78 -6.50
CA GLN A 64 10.71 -16.58 -6.78
C GLN A 64 11.54 -15.98 -7.93
N VAL A 65 10.91 -15.62 -9.04
CA VAL A 65 11.62 -15.01 -10.18
C VAL A 65 12.32 -13.72 -9.75
N SER A 66 11.72 -12.94 -8.87
CA SER A 66 12.32 -11.71 -8.38
C SER A 66 13.60 -11.92 -7.56
N THR A 67 13.89 -13.13 -7.07
CA THR A 67 15.20 -13.45 -6.46
C THR A 67 16.32 -13.58 -7.49
N LEU A 68 15.98 -13.89 -8.73
CA LEU A 68 16.92 -14.03 -9.85
C LEU A 68 17.24 -12.67 -10.47
N VAL A 69 16.35 -11.69 -10.27
CA VAL A 69 16.51 -10.30 -10.68
C VAL A 69 17.21 -9.55 -9.55
N SER A 70 18.20 -8.71 -9.86
CA SER A 70 18.88 -7.89 -8.85
C SER A 70 18.00 -6.70 -8.45
N LEU A 71 16.93 -6.95 -7.68
CA LEU A 71 16.07 -5.89 -7.13
C LEU A 71 16.83 -5.07 -6.08
N ASP A 72 17.31 -3.89 -6.46
CA ASP A 72 17.87 -2.92 -5.51
C ASP A 72 16.80 -1.93 -5.03
N VAL A 73 16.25 -2.21 -3.84
CA VAL A 73 15.27 -1.36 -3.18
C VAL A 73 15.93 -0.12 -2.54
N SER A 74 17.26 -0.07 -2.45
CA SER A 74 18.00 1.07 -1.87
C SER A 74 17.73 2.36 -2.64
N ASP A 75 17.56 2.26 -3.97
CA ASP A 75 17.32 3.41 -4.83
C ASP A 75 15.96 4.07 -4.60
N LEU A 76 14.97 3.29 -4.15
CA LEU A 76 13.67 3.83 -3.72
C LEU A 76 13.79 4.65 -2.45
N VAL A 77 14.65 4.23 -1.53
CA VAL A 77 14.92 4.92 -0.26
C VAL A 77 15.74 6.20 -0.48
N VAL A 78 16.67 6.20 -1.43
CA VAL A 78 17.52 7.36 -1.74
C VAL A 78 16.76 8.44 -2.53
N ARG A 79 15.93 8.06 -3.51
CA ARG A 79 15.20 9.04 -4.35
C ARG A 79 13.93 9.56 -3.69
N LYS A 80 13.28 8.77 -2.83
CA LYS A 80 12.04 9.13 -2.12
C LYS A 80 12.04 8.50 -0.72
N PRO A 81 12.69 9.14 0.28
CA PRO A 81 12.81 8.60 1.64
C PRO A 81 11.48 8.47 2.42
N ASP A 82 10.36 8.86 1.80
CA ASP A 82 9.07 8.97 2.44
C ASP A 82 8.14 7.79 2.11
N THR A 83 7.11 7.66 2.96
CA THR A 83 5.88 6.86 2.83
C THR A 83 5.25 6.82 1.43
N LEU A 84 5.68 7.70 0.51
CA LEU A 84 5.29 7.76 -0.89
C LEU A 84 5.64 6.50 -1.71
N GLY A 85 6.80 5.89 -1.50
CA GLY A 85 7.20 4.68 -2.25
C GLY A 85 6.33 3.47 -1.88
N LEU A 86 6.13 3.25 -0.57
CA LEU A 86 5.21 2.24 -0.06
C LEU A 86 3.77 2.53 -0.44
N ARG A 87 3.36 3.80 -0.43
CA ARG A 87 2.00 4.22 -0.82
C ARG A 87 1.73 3.95 -2.29
N GLU A 88 2.69 4.22 -3.18
CA GLU A 88 2.58 3.92 -4.60
C GLU A 88 2.47 2.41 -4.83
N LEU A 89 3.30 1.63 -4.13
CA LEU A 89 3.22 0.16 -4.18
C LEU A 89 1.85 -0.34 -3.69
N LEU A 90 1.38 0.17 -2.55
CA LEU A 90 0.06 -0.17 -2.03
C LEU A 90 -1.04 0.24 -3.00
N PHE A 91 -0.97 1.42 -3.61
CA PHE A 91 -1.94 1.87 -4.62
C PHE A 91 -2.01 0.91 -5.81
N ARG A 92 -0.87 0.43 -6.31
CA ARG A 92 -0.82 -0.55 -7.42
C ARG A 92 -1.31 -1.94 -7.03
N LEU A 93 -1.13 -2.34 -5.77
CA LEU A 93 -1.64 -3.59 -5.21
C LEU A 93 -3.07 -3.48 -4.65
N GLY A 94 -3.62 -2.27 -4.68
CA GLY A 94 -4.90 -1.96 -4.07
C GLY A 94 -6.08 -2.52 -4.84
N PRO A 95 -7.29 -2.43 -4.27
CA PRO A 95 -8.52 -2.69 -5.01
C PRO A 95 -8.57 -1.81 -6.26
N THR A 96 -9.01 -2.38 -7.39
CA THR A 96 -9.19 -1.65 -8.65
C THR A 96 -10.45 -0.78 -8.66
N THR A 97 -11.25 -0.82 -7.60
CA THR A 97 -12.51 -0.08 -7.50
C THR A 97 -12.33 1.25 -6.79
N GLU A 98 -13.02 2.28 -7.28
CA GLU A 98 -13.03 3.63 -6.68
C GLU A 98 -13.73 3.68 -5.30
N ASP A 99 -14.34 2.57 -4.90
CA ASP A 99 -14.99 2.38 -3.60
C ASP A 99 -14.00 2.29 -2.43
N TRP A 100 -12.69 2.18 -2.68
CA TRP A 100 -11.67 2.04 -1.66
C TRP A 100 -10.52 3.02 -1.84
N ARG A 101 -10.01 3.56 -0.73
CA ARG A 101 -8.82 4.44 -0.71
C ARG A 101 -7.88 4.09 0.42
N ILE A 102 -6.59 4.29 0.20
CA ILE A 102 -5.58 4.17 1.23
C ILE A 102 -5.57 5.42 2.13
N CYS A 103 -5.69 5.22 3.44
CA CYS A 103 -5.45 6.26 4.44
C CYS A 103 -3.95 6.44 4.65
N ILE A 104 -3.42 7.67 4.59
CA ILE A 104 -1.99 7.94 4.80
C ILE A 104 -1.53 7.69 6.24
N HIS A 105 -2.44 7.79 7.20
CA HIS A 105 -2.10 7.70 8.62
C HIS A 105 -2.06 6.25 9.11
N CYS A 106 -3.08 5.46 8.78
CA CYS A 106 -3.14 4.05 9.19
C CYS A 106 -2.69 3.06 8.11
N THR A 107 -2.30 3.54 6.92
CA THR A 107 -1.84 2.74 5.77
C THR A 107 -2.77 1.58 5.40
N LYS A 108 -4.08 1.75 5.64
CA LYS A 108 -5.12 0.75 5.35
C LYS A 108 -6.02 1.24 4.23
N PHE A 109 -6.46 0.32 3.38
CA PHE A 109 -7.59 0.53 2.48
C PHE A 109 -8.87 0.67 3.30
N ARG A 110 -9.62 1.74 3.04
CA ARG A 110 -10.90 2.02 3.68
C ARG A 110 -11.97 2.35 2.63
N PRO A 111 -13.23 2.00 2.87
CA PRO A 111 -14.33 2.34 1.96
C PRO A 111 -14.42 3.86 1.78
N THR A 112 -14.79 4.34 0.61
CA THR A 112 -15.03 5.78 0.33
C THR A 112 -16.47 6.18 0.61
N ARG A 113 -17.41 5.23 0.46
CA ARG A 113 -18.85 5.44 0.58
C ARG A 113 -19.25 6.10 1.89
N GLN A 114 -19.92 7.23 1.81
CA GLN A 114 -20.36 7.98 2.98
C GLN A 114 -21.34 7.19 3.87
N SER A 115 -22.19 6.35 3.30
CA SER A 115 -23.17 5.55 4.06
C SER A 115 -22.50 4.61 5.07
N TYR A 116 -21.37 3.99 4.70
CA TYR A 116 -20.57 3.16 5.59
C TYR A 116 -20.07 3.95 6.80
N TRP A 117 -19.54 5.15 6.56
CA TRP A 117 -18.95 5.97 7.61
C TRP A 117 -19.98 6.61 8.53
N LYS A 118 -21.15 7.01 8.02
CA LYS A 118 -22.26 7.48 8.85
C LYS A 118 -22.68 6.39 9.83
N ALA A 119 -22.96 5.19 9.32
CA ALA A 119 -23.33 4.04 10.16
C ALA A 119 -22.25 3.70 11.20
N LYS A 120 -20.97 3.77 10.81
CA LYS A 120 -19.85 3.52 11.72
C LYS A 120 -19.71 4.62 12.78
N ALA A 121 -19.84 5.89 12.40
CA ALA A 121 -19.77 7.03 13.32
C ALA A 121 -20.90 7.01 14.35
N ASP A 122 -22.11 6.63 13.93
CA ASP A 122 -23.27 6.48 14.83
C ASP A 122 -23.05 5.33 15.82
N LEU A 123 -22.57 4.17 15.33
CA LEU A 123 -22.31 3.00 16.16
C LEU A 123 -21.21 3.24 17.20
N GLU A 124 -20.11 3.86 16.79
CA GLU A 124 -18.97 4.17 17.65
C GLU A 124 -19.12 5.54 18.36
N LYS A 125 -20.26 6.20 18.17
CA LYS A 125 -20.64 7.43 18.85
C LYS A 125 -19.62 8.56 18.72
N TRP A 126 -19.01 8.70 17.54
CA TRP A 126 -17.98 9.69 17.27
C TRP A 126 -18.47 11.15 17.37
N THR A 127 -19.79 11.35 17.44
CA THR A 127 -20.45 12.65 17.40
C THR A 127 -21.24 12.99 18.68
N GLU A 128 -21.00 12.30 19.80
CA GLU A 128 -21.70 12.49 21.08
C GLU A 128 -21.66 13.93 21.64
N ALA A 129 -20.77 14.80 21.14
CA ALA A 129 -20.84 16.24 21.36
C ALA A 129 -21.33 16.96 20.09
N GLU A 130 -22.36 17.81 20.19
CA GLU A 130 -22.95 18.56 19.05
C GLU A 130 -21.89 19.33 18.23
N ASN A 131 -20.84 19.82 18.88
CA ASN A 131 -19.72 20.52 18.25
C ASN A 131 -18.84 19.62 17.35
N ARG A 132 -18.94 18.29 17.47
CA ARG A 132 -18.21 17.30 16.64
C ARG A 132 -19.05 16.72 15.50
N GLN A 133 -20.38 16.78 15.57
CA GLN A 133 -21.27 16.23 14.53
C GLN A 133 -21.03 16.89 13.16
N GLY A 134 -21.05 18.23 13.11
CA GLY A 134 -20.83 18.97 11.86
C GLY A 134 -19.44 18.73 11.26
N TRP A 135 -18.42 18.68 12.12
CA TRP A 135 -17.04 18.38 11.71
C TRP A 135 -16.88 16.96 11.18
N MET A 136 -17.45 15.95 11.84
CA MET A 136 -17.40 14.56 11.40
C MET A 136 -18.09 14.38 10.04
N MET A 137 -19.26 15.01 9.85
CA MET A 137 -19.97 14.96 8.58
C MET A 137 -19.16 15.59 7.43
N ALA A 138 -18.46 16.70 7.70
CA ALA A 138 -17.55 17.31 6.74
C ALA A 138 -16.38 16.38 6.38
N ILE A 139 -15.78 15.69 7.37
CA ILE A 139 -14.70 14.71 7.12
C ILE A 139 -15.19 13.56 6.25
N ILE A 140 -16.35 12.98 6.56
CA ILE A 140 -16.90 11.87 5.79
C ILE A 140 -17.16 12.30 4.34
N HIS A 141 -17.74 13.48 4.13
CA HIS A 141 -17.96 14.04 2.80
C HIS A 141 -16.65 14.28 2.04
N LEU A 142 -15.62 14.84 2.71
CA LEU A 142 -14.30 15.03 2.13
C LEU A 142 -13.65 13.69 1.76
N TRP A 143 -13.79 12.67 2.59
CA TRP A 143 -13.24 11.33 2.31
C TRP A 143 -13.87 10.67 1.09
N GLU A 144 -15.16 10.93 0.81
CA GLU A 144 -15.83 10.42 -0.38
C GLU A 144 -15.45 11.19 -1.65
N HIS A 145 -15.34 12.52 -1.59
CA HIS A 145 -15.20 13.35 -2.79
C HIS A 145 -13.79 13.89 -3.06
N PHE A 146 -12.92 13.94 -2.05
CA PHE A 146 -11.59 14.54 -2.18
C PHE A 146 -10.51 13.46 -2.27
N TYR A 147 -9.99 13.22 -3.47
CA TYR A 147 -8.88 12.30 -3.72
C TYR A 147 -7.56 12.72 -3.06
N GLY A 148 -7.42 14.00 -2.71
CA GLY A 148 -6.31 14.53 -1.90
C GLY A 148 -6.49 14.35 -0.39
N GLY A 149 -7.65 13.84 0.06
CA GLY A 149 -7.99 13.65 1.46
C GLY A 149 -7.13 12.54 2.05
N SER A 150 -6.23 12.92 2.94
CA SER A 150 -5.12 12.05 3.33
C SER A 150 -5.52 11.06 4.43
N CYS A 151 -6.39 11.44 5.36
CA CYS A 151 -6.80 10.61 6.50
C CYS A 151 -8.24 10.13 6.41
N CYS A 152 -8.46 8.86 6.74
CA CYS A 152 -9.82 8.31 6.84
C CYS A 152 -10.59 8.90 8.03
N PRO A 153 -11.94 8.88 8.00
CA PRO A 153 -12.78 9.41 9.07
C PRO A 153 -12.46 8.85 10.45
N GLU A 154 -12.10 7.56 10.54
CA GLU A 154 -11.70 6.95 11.81
C GLU A 154 -10.41 7.53 12.39
N CYS A 155 -9.37 7.74 11.57
CA CYS A 155 -8.12 8.36 12.05
C CYS A 155 -8.35 9.82 12.46
N MET A 156 -9.19 10.52 11.72
CA MET A 156 -9.59 11.88 12.08
C MET A 156 -10.34 11.90 13.41
N ALA A 157 -11.29 10.98 13.63
CA ALA A 157 -12.08 10.89 14.86
C ALA A 157 -11.23 10.64 16.12
N LYS A 158 -10.17 9.82 16.00
CA LYS A 158 -9.37 9.33 17.13
C LYS A 158 -8.20 10.25 17.48
N ASP A 159 -7.43 10.66 16.47
CA ASP A 159 -6.09 11.21 16.71
C ASP A 159 -5.91 12.64 16.21
N GLY A 160 -6.87 13.20 15.45
CA GLY A 160 -6.77 14.53 14.84
C GLY A 160 -5.47 14.69 14.05
N CYS A 161 -5.46 14.29 12.77
CA CYS A 161 -4.26 13.99 11.94
C CYS A 161 -3.09 15.00 11.83
N PHE A 162 -2.99 16.04 12.64
CA PHE A 162 -1.89 17.01 12.67
C PHE A 162 -1.49 17.47 14.09
N SER A 163 -1.67 16.62 15.11
CA SER A 163 -1.14 16.88 16.46
C SER A 163 0.37 16.65 16.54
#